data_AF-A0A366HDD3-F1
#
_entry.id   AF-A0A366HDD3-F1
#
_cell.length_a   1.000
_cell.length_b   1.000
_cell.length_c   1.000
_cell.angle_alpha   90.00
_cell.angle_beta   90.00
_cell.angle_gamma   90.00
#
_symmetry.space_group_name_H-M   'P 1'
#
loop_
_entity.id
_entity.type
_entity.pdbx_description
1 polymer ?
#
loop_
_entity_poly.entity_id
_entity_poly.type
_entity_poly.pdbx_seq_one_letter_code
_entity_poly.pdbx_strand_id
1 'polypeptide(L)'
;MSPTGISAQEHGVINDPDGYTNVRSKPDTNALVIAKVNKGEVFSYRTEGVPQYPKWLQVTLASGKSGWMHASRIVIHASMEDLKDGSPTDEINLYGKGKGIDYYPLARAAARGEQNAMVQYFGIDDTDGAAAETHFSALRSVIHLLGDDKLSAFLKTRTAKYRQHLWENLEPELTFWPFEPKEYLGRHFPKTAKLLMAGAE
;
A
#
# COMPACT_ATOMS: atom_id res chain seq x y z
N MET A 1 21.21 6.20 -9.29
CA MET A 1 20.06 7.11 -9.45
C MET A 1 19.00 6.62 -8.50
N SER A 2 18.74 7.37 -7.43
CA SER A 2 17.68 7.03 -6.48
C SER A 2 16.33 7.16 -7.19
N PRO A 3 15.40 6.20 -7.06
CA PRO A 3 14.09 6.31 -7.68
C PRO A 3 13.38 7.54 -7.11
N THR A 4 13.17 8.52 -7.98
CA THR A 4 12.43 9.75 -7.72
C THR A 4 10.96 9.39 -7.53
N GLY A 5 10.50 9.30 -6.28
CA GLY A 5 9.08 9.06 -5.99
C GLY A 5 8.76 8.60 -4.57
N ILE A 6 9.74 8.11 -3.80
CA ILE A 6 9.51 7.79 -2.39
C ILE A 6 9.57 9.11 -1.61
N SER A 7 8.41 9.61 -1.18
CA SER A 7 8.37 10.68 -0.19
C SER A 7 9.25 10.26 1.00
N ALA A 8 10.11 11.13 1.50
CA ALA A 8 10.99 10.82 2.64
C ALA A 8 10.21 10.35 3.88
N GLN A 9 8.90 10.65 3.90
CA GLN A 9 7.93 10.17 4.87
C GLN A 9 6.65 9.68 4.19
N GLU A 10 6.16 8.54 4.65
CA GLU A 10 4.89 7.96 4.23
C GLU A 10 3.88 8.05 5.38
N HIS A 11 2.60 7.82 5.11
CA HIS A 11 1.55 7.81 6.14
C HIS A 11 1.15 6.39 6.51
N GLY A 12 0.93 6.18 7.81
CA GLY A 12 0.51 4.92 8.37
C GLY A 12 -0.66 5.05 9.32
N VAL A 13 -1.35 3.92 9.50
CA VAL A 13 -2.33 3.66 10.55
C VAL A 13 -1.96 2.33 11.23
N ILE A 14 -2.66 1.99 12.29
CA ILE A 14 -2.51 0.70 12.96
C ILE A 14 -3.77 -0.16 12.80
N ASN A 15 -3.60 -1.47 12.92
CA ASN A 15 -4.70 -2.43 13.01
C ASN A 15 -4.44 -3.46 14.12
N ASP A 16 -3.94 -3.00 15.27
CA ASP A 16 -3.69 -3.86 16.42
C ASP A 16 -5.01 -4.27 17.12
N PRO A 17 -5.16 -5.54 17.55
CA PRO A 17 -6.36 -6.02 18.25
C PRO A 17 -6.70 -5.24 19.52
N ASP A 18 -5.68 -4.76 20.22
CA ASP A 18 -5.81 -3.99 21.47
C ASP A 18 -6.32 -2.55 21.22
N GLY A 19 -6.46 -2.14 19.95
CA GLY A 19 -6.93 -0.81 19.58
C GLY A 19 -5.89 0.30 19.70
N TYR A 20 -4.67 -0.01 20.14
CA TYR A 20 -3.55 0.93 20.18
C TYR A 20 -2.21 0.21 19.95
N THR A 21 -1.18 0.98 19.59
CA THR A 21 0.22 0.52 19.57
C THR A 21 1.15 1.52 20.26
N ASN A 22 2.30 1.05 20.73
CA ASN A 22 3.24 1.88 21.49
C ASN A 22 4.29 2.52 20.58
N VAL A 23 4.55 3.81 20.80
CA VAL A 23 5.72 4.51 20.25
C VAL A 23 6.78 4.57 21.34
N ARG A 24 8.00 4.13 21.01
CA ARG A 24 9.09 3.96 21.96
C ARG A 24 10.22 4.96 21.73
N SER A 25 11.00 5.23 22.77
CA SER A 25 12.13 6.17 22.70
C SER A 25 13.30 5.67 21.86
N LYS A 26 13.44 4.35 21.70
CA LYS A 26 14.47 3.66 20.91
C LYS A 26 13.85 2.49 20.14
N PRO A 27 14.50 1.99 19.07
CA PRO A 27 14.03 0.83 18.30
C PRO A 27 14.24 -0.49 19.05
N ASP A 28 13.59 -0.62 20.21
CA ASP A 28 13.75 -1.72 21.15
C ASP A 28 12.43 -1.98 21.88
N THR A 29 12.03 -3.24 22.03
CA THR A 29 10.78 -3.65 22.71
C THR A 29 10.77 -3.35 24.20
N ASN A 30 11.92 -3.16 24.83
CA ASN A 30 12.08 -2.82 26.24
C ASN A 30 12.30 -1.31 26.47
N ALA A 31 12.45 -0.51 25.40
CA ALA A 31 12.60 0.93 25.54
C ALA A 31 11.31 1.59 26.08
N LEU A 32 11.49 2.72 26.75
CA LEU A 32 10.40 3.51 27.33
C LEU A 32 9.32 3.80 26.28
N VAL A 33 8.07 3.50 26.62
CA VAL A 33 6.90 3.93 25.85
C VAL A 33 6.75 5.44 26.07
N ILE A 34 6.91 6.21 25.00
CA ILE A 34 6.81 7.67 25.06
C ILE A 34 5.46 8.16 24.54
N ALA A 35 4.78 7.43 23.67
CA ALA A 35 3.43 7.76 23.21
C ALA A 35 2.67 6.48 22.82
N LYS A 36 1.38 6.65 22.54
CA LYS A 36 0.52 5.61 21.96
C LYS A 36 -0.12 6.17 20.69
N VAL A 37 -0.27 5.33 19.68
CA VAL A 37 -1.12 5.58 18.52
C VAL A 37 -2.37 4.75 18.68
N ASN A 38 -3.53 5.37 18.53
CA ASN A 38 -4.80 4.66 18.63
C ASN A 38 -5.30 4.23 17.25
N LYS A 39 -6.20 3.24 17.21
CA LYS A 39 -6.80 2.78 15.95
C LYS A 39 -7.47 3.95 15.22
N GLY A 40 -7.17 4.08 13.92
CA GLY A 40 -7.67 5.17 13.08
C GLY A 40 -6.86 6.46 13.14
N GLU A 41 -5.90 6.58 14.07
CA GLU A 41 -4.96 7.70 14.10
C GLU A 41 -3.94 7.56 12.97
N VAL A 42 -3.86 8.58 12.12
CA VAL A 42 -2.87 8.67 11.04
C VAL A 42 -1.60 9.32 11.58
N PHE A 43 -0.45 8.72 11.27
CA PHE A 43 0.87 9.23 11.60
C PHE A 43 1.77 9.17 10.37
N SER A 44 2.89 9.90 10.38
CA SER A 44 3.92 9.73 9.35
C SER A 44 5.02 8.79 9.82
N TYR A 45 5.70 8.12 8.90
CA TYR A 45 6.87 7.30 9.17
C TYR A 45 7.94 7.51 8.11
N ARG A 46 9.21 7.49 8.54
CA ARG A 46 10.35 7.74 7.64
C ARG A 46 10.66 6.52 6.78
N THR A 47 10.82 6.73 5.48
CA THR A 47 11.24 5.70 4.50
C THR A 47 12.58 6.01 3.86
N GLU A 48 13.09 7.24 3.99
CA GLU A 48 14.40 7.61 3.48
C GLU A 48 15.54 7.03 4.34
N GLY A 49 16.52 6.40 3.69
CA GLY A 49 17.73 5.91 4.34
C GLY A 49 17.50 4.75 5.31
N VAL A 50 16.33 4.11 5.26
CA VAL A 50 16.06 2.87 6.00
C VAL A 50 16.57 1.67 5.19
N PRO A 51 17.09 0.61 5.85
CA PRO A 51 17.43 -0.62 5.16
C PRO A 51 16.15 -1.28 4.60
N GLN A 52 16.31 -2.20 3.64
CA GLN A 52 15.23 -3.08 3.22
C GLN A 52 14.73 -3.88 4.42
N TYR A 53 13.41 -3.91 4.61
CA TYR A 53 12.71 -4.64 5.66
C TYR A 53 13.17 -4.24 7.07
N PRO A 54 13.08 -2.95 7.42
CA PRO A 54 13.50 -2.47 8.73
C PRO A 54 12.55 -3.02 9.80
N LYS A 55 13.10 -3.52 10.92
CA LYS A 55 12.27 -3.96 12.06
C LYS A 55 11.58 -2.80 12.77
N TRP A 56 12.17 -1.62 12.70
CA TRP A 56 11.70 -0.41 13.38
C TRP A 56 11.73 0.77 12.43
N LEU A 57 10.67 1.55 12.47
CA LEU A 57 10.55 2.78 11.72
C LEU A 57 10.39 3.94 12.70
N GLN A 58 11.03 5.06 12.37
CA GLN A 58 10.79 6.30 13.09
C GLN A 58 9.44 6.86 12.63
N VAL A 59 8.57 7.14 13.58
CA VAL A 59 7.23 7.70 13.36
C VAL A 59 7.15 9.10 13.95
N THR A 60 6.29 9.94 13.37
CA THR A 60 5.94 11.26 13.88
C THR A 60 4.43 11.37 13.96
N LEU A 61 3.92 11.68 15.15
CA LEU A 61 2.49 11.84 15.41
C LEU A 61 2.02 13.24 15.04
N ALA A 62 0.70 13.42 14.88
CA ALA A 62 0.09 14.73 14.61
C ALA A 62 0.45 15.78 15.68
N SER A 63 0.76 15.35 16.90
CA SER A 63 1.23 16.24 17.98
C SER A 63 2.67 16.74 17.80
N GLY A 64 3.38 16.33 16.74
CA GLY A 64 4.80 16.59 16.51
C GLY A 64 5.75 15.69 17.31
N LYS A 65 5.24 14.74 18.09
CA LYS A 65 6.07 13.82 18.88
C LYS A 65 6.60 12.70 17.98
N SER A 66 7.91 12.47 18.03
CA SER A 66 8.54 11.40 17.26
C SER A 66 9.13 10.31 18.15
N GLY A 67 9.17 9.09 17.62
CA GLY A 67 9.77 7.93 18.27
C GLY A 67 9.82 6.73 17.33
N TRP A 68 9.94 5.54 17.88
CA TRP A 68 10.11 4.30 17.12
C TRP A 68 8.91 3.36 17.29
N MET A 69 8.44 2.83 16.17
CA MET A 69 7.38 1.83 16.13
C MET A 69 7.90 0.59 15.40
N HIS A 70 7.54 -0.60 15.89
CA HIS A 70 7.89 -1.84 15.20
C HIS A 70 7.15 -1.87 13.86
N ALA A 71 7.86 -2.15 12.77
CA ALA A 71 7.34 -2.04 11.40
C ALA A 71 6.08 -2.91 11.18
N SER A 72 6.01 -4.06 11.84
CA SER A 72 4.84 -4.95 11.79
C SER A 72 3.55 -4.36 12.38
N ARG A 73 3.58 -3.16 12.97
CA ARG A 73 2.41 -2.47 13.52
C ARG A 73 1.89 -1.39 12.58
N ILE A 74 2.66 -1.06 11.55
CA ILE A 74 2.36 -0.01 10.60
C ILE A 74 1.65 -0.63 9.41
N VAL A 75 0.43 -0.16 9.16
CA VAL A 75 -0.30 -0.39 7.92
C VAL A 75 -0.20 0.89 7.12
N ILE A 76 0.15 0.77 5.84
CA ILE A 76 0.15 1.89 4.91
C ILE A 76 -1.25 2.52 4.91
N HIS A 77 -1.29 3.81 5.17
CA HIS A 77 -2.52 4.58 5.08
C HIS A 77 -2.77 4.96 3.61
N ALA A 78 -3.99 4.73 3.15
CA ALA A 78 -4.46 5.20 1.86
C ALA A 78 -5.83 5.85 2.03
N SER A 79 -6.09 6.85 1.20
CA SER A 79 -7.28 7.68 1.17
C SER A 79 -7.69 7.95 -0.28
N MET A 80 -8.93 8.38 -0.49
CA MET A 80 -9.39 8.76 -1.84
C MET A 80 -8.67 10.00 -2.38
N GLU A 81 -8.06 10.81 -1.51
CA GLU A 81 -7.24 11.96 -1.90
C GLU A 81 -5.97 11.53 -2.65
N ASP A 82 -5.44 10.34 -2.33
CA ASP A 82 -4.29 9.75 -3.02
C ASP A 82 -4.62 9.33 -4.46
N LEU A 83 -5.92 9.30 -4.81
CA LEU A 83 -6.45 8.97 -6.13
C LEU A 83 -7.13 10.17 -6.81
N LYS A 84 -6.80 11.40 -6.42
CA LYS A 84 -7.30 12.61 -7.08
C LYS A 84 -6.79 12.71 -8.52
N ASP A 85 -7.52 13.43 -9.36
CA ASP A 85 -7.13 13.62 -10.75
C ASP A 85 -5.79 14.37 -10.84
N GLY A 86 -4.88 13.83 -11.65
CA GLY A 86 -3.66 14.50 -12.09
C GLY A 86 -3.90 15.44 -13.28
N SER A 87 -2.82 15.97 -13.86
CA SER A 87 -2.92 16.76 -15.08
C SER A 87 -3.41 15.88 -16.25
N PRO A 88 -4.29 16.37 -17.13
CA PRO A 88 -4.67 15.66 -18.36
C PRO A 88 -3.49 15.28 -19.27
N THR A 89 -2.33 15.92 -19.09
CA THR A 89 -1.10 15.65 -19.84
C THR A 89 -0.13 14.71 -19.13
N ASP A 90 -0.45 14.25 -17.92
CA ASP A 90 0.37 13.25 -17.23
C ASP A 90 0.40 11.95 -18.04
N GLU A 91 1.55 11.27 -18.07
CA GLU A 91 1.74 10.07 -18.88
C GLU A 91 0.70 8.99 -18.60
N ILE A 92 0.25 8.84 -17.35
CA ILE A 92 -0.77 7.88 -16.97
C ILE A 92 -2.15 8.19 -17.59
N ASN A 93 -2.49 9.48 -17.74
CA ASN A 93 -3.73 9.92 -18.35
C ASN A 93 -3.67 9.80 -19.88
N LEU A 94 -2.49 10.06 -20.48
CA LEU A 94 -2.25 9.82 -21.90
C LEU A 94 -2.32 8.33 -22.24
N TYR A 95 -1.69 7.48 -21.41
CA TYR A 95 -1.81 6.02 -21.47
C TYR A 95 -3.27 5.59 -21.40
N GLY A 96 -4.01 6.06 -20.39
CA GLY A 96 -5.43 5.74 -20.22
C GLY A 96 -6.25 6.12 -21.45
N LYS A 97 -6.10 7.35 -21.94
CA LYS A 97 -6.79 7.85 -23.13
C LYS A 97 -6.51 6.99 -24.37
N GLY A 98 -5.26 6.56 -24.57
CA GLY A 98 -4.88 5.65 -25.66
C GLY A 98 -5.62 4.31 -25.63
N LYS A 99 -6.14 3.91 -24.48
CA LYS A 99 -6.90 2.67 -24.25
C LYS A 99 -8.39 2.89 -24.01
N GLY A 100 -8.88 4.12 -24.16
CA GLY A 100 -10.27 4.47 -23.84
C GLY A 100 -10.59 4.36 -22.34
N ILE A 101 -9.59 4.54 -21.48
CA ILE A 101 -9.69 4.48 -20.03
C ILE A 101 -9.57 5.90 -19.46
N ASP A 102 -10.52 6.28 -18.61
CA ASP A 102 -10.37 7.44 -17.74
C ASP A 102 -9.70 6.97 -16.42
N TYR A 103 -8.39 7.19 -16.32
CA TYR A 103 -7.54 6.44 -15.38
C TYR A 103 -7.93 6.65 -13.91
N TYR A 104 -8.01 7.90 -13.46
CA TYR A 104 -8.31 8.20 -12.06
C TYR A 104 -9.75 7.85 -11.66
N PRO A 105 -10.79 8.11 -12.48
CA PRO A 105 -12.12 7.55 -12.27
C PRO A 105 -12.15 6.03 -12.19
N LEU A 106 -11.42 5.33 -13.06
CA LEU A 106 -11.30 3.87 -13.00
C LEU A 106 -10.65 3.42 -11.67
N ALA A 107 -9.53 4.04 -11.28
CA ALA A 107 -8.83 3.72 -10.04
C ALA A 107 -9.74 3.92 -8.81
N ARG A 108 -10.50 5.01 -8.75
CA ARG A 108 -11.47 5.27 -7.67
C ARG A 108 -12.61 4.26 -7.66
N ALA A 109 -13.17 3.90 -8.82
CA ALA A 109 -14.20 2.87 -8.93
C ALA A 109 -13.68 1.49 -8.47
N ALA A 110 -12.47 1.14 -8.87
CA ALA A 110 -11.79 -0.07 -8.40
C ALA A 110 -11.57 -0.03 -6.87
N ALA A 111 -11.09 1.09 -6.31
CA ALA A 111 -10.92 1.27 -4.86
C ALA A 111 -12.23 1.15 -4.07
N ARG A 112 -13.39 1.48 -4.67
CA ARG A 112 -14.70 1.25 -4.03
C ARG A 112 -15.12 -0.22 -4.02
N GLY A 113 -14.53 -1.04 -4.88
CA GLY A 113 -14.84 -2.47 -5.04
C GLY A 113 -15.81 -2.77 -6.18
N GLU A 114 -15.96 -1.85 -7.14
CA GLU A 114 -16.83 -2.06 -8.31
C GLU A 114 -16.22 -3.13 -9.22
N GLN A 115 -16.90 -4.27 -9.37
CA GLN A 115 -16.29 -5.49 -9.94
C GLN A 115 -15.70 -5.29 -11.34
N ASN A 116 -16.41 -4.62 -12.24
CA ASN A 116 -15.92 -4.37 -13.60
C ASN A 116 -14.71 -3.43 -13.60
N ALA A 117 -14.74 -2.40 -12.75
CA ALA A 117 -13.62 -1.48 -12.58
C ALA A 117 -12.39 -2.20 -12.01
N MET A 118 -12.58 -3.10 -11.02
CA MET A 118 -11.49 -3.91 -10.49
C MET A 118 -10.87 -4.81 -11.56
N VAL A 119 -11.69 -5.47 -12.40
CA VAL A 119 -11.19 -6.28 -13.52
C VAL A 119 -10.35 -5.44 -14.48
N GLN A 120 -10.85 -4.28 -14.88
CA GLN A 120 -10.16 -3.41 -15.83
C GLN A 120 -8.90 -2.78 -15.23
N TYR A 121 -8.95 -2.34 -13.98
CA TYR A 121 -7.83 -1.69 -13.29
C TYR A 121 -6.69 -2.67 -13.01
N PHE A 122 -6.98 -3.83 -12.44
CA PHE A 122 -5.96 -4.87 -12.19
C PHE A 122 -5.47 -5.58 -13.47
N GLY A 123 -6.08 -5.26 -14.62
CA GLY A 123 -5.59 -5.68 -15.94
C GLY A 123 -4.65 -4.67 -16.61
N ILE A 124 -4.31 -3.56 -15.94
CA ILE A 124 -3.27 -2.63 -16.40
C ILE A 124 -1.91 -3.24 -16.03
N ASP A 125 -1.17 -3.71 -17.02
CA ASP A 125 0.10 -4.44 -16.82
C ASP A 125 1.21 -4.07 -17.82
N ASP A 126 1.01 -3.04 -18.62
CA ASP A 126 1.93 -2.58 -19.66
C ASP A 126 2.22 -1.07 -19.61
N THR A 127 2.09 -0.46 -18.43
CA THR A 127 2.57 0.90 -18.18
C THR A 127 4.09 0.92 -18.11
N ASP A 128 4.72 1.99 -18.60
CA ASP A 128 6.16 2.25 -18.51
C ASP A 128 6.43 3.69 -18.03
N GLY A 129 7.71 4.04 -17.84
CA GLY A 129 8.11 5.42 -17.52
C GLY A 129 7.37 6.02 -16.32
N ALA A 130 6.95 7.28 -16.44
CA ALA A 130 6.24 7.98 -15.38
C ALA A 130 4.78 7.46 -15.22
N ALA A 131 4.22 6.84 -16.26
CA ALA A 131 2.94 6.16 -16.16
C ALA A 131 3.03 4.98 -15.18
N ALA A 132 4.07 4.15 -15.27
CA ALA A 132 4.29 3.03 -14.34
C ALA A 132 4.48 3.51 -12.90
N GLU A 133 5.33 4.53 -12.69
CA GLU A 133 5.54 5.11 -11.35
C GLU A 133 4.23 5.59 -10.72
N THR A 134 3.42 6.31 -11.50
CA THR A 134 2.09 6.77 -11.05
C THR A 134 1.15 5.58 -10.82
N HIS A 135 1.22 4.55 -11.67
CA HIS A 135 0.39 3.37 -11.53
C HIS A 135 0.69 2.62 -10.25
N PHE A 136 1.95 2.37 -9.90
CA PHE A 136 2.31 1.68 -8.66
C PHE A 136 1.89 2.44 -7.40
N SER A 137 2.02 3.77 -7.41
CA SER A 137 1.54 4.62 -6.31
C SER A 137 0.01 4.53 -6.12
N ALA A 138 -0.73 4.61 -7.23
CA ALA A 138 -2.18 4.44 -7.21
C ALA A 138 -2.61 3.01 -6.83
N LEU A 139 -1.88 1.99 -7.32
CA LEU A 139 -2.15 0.57 -7.07
C LEU A 139 -2.02 0.25 -5.58
N ARG A 140 -0.96 0.77 -4.94
CA ARG A 140 -0.80 0.75 -3.48
C ARG A 140 -2.03 1.33 -2.78
N SER A 141 -2.50 2.50 -3.21
CA SER A 141 -3.69 3.14 -2.63
C SER A 141 -4.97 2.31 -2.84
N VAL A 142 -5.19 1.78 -4.04
CA VAL A 142 -6.36 0.95 -4.39
C VAL A 142 -6.41 -0.31 -3.52
N ILE A 143 -5.28 -1.02 -3.35
CA ILE A 143 -5.21 -2.22 -2.49
C ILE A 143 -5.60 -1.90 -1.05
N HIS A 144 -5.05 -0.82 -0.48
CA HIS A 144 -5.30 -0.46 0.91
C HIS A 144 -6.73 0.07 1.13
N LEU A 145 -7.32 0.75 0.15
CA LEU A 145 -8.72 1.19 0.18
C LEU A 145 -9.72 0.03 0.03
N LEU A 146 -9.39 -0.99 -0.77
CA LEU A 146 -10.17 -2.22 -0.85
C LEU A 146 -10.14 -2.98 0.49
N GLY A 147 -8.98 -3.00 1.13
CA GLY A 147 -8.73 -3.80 2.32
C GLY A 147 -8.78 -5.30 2.03
N ASP A 148 -8.54 -6.10 3.07
CA ASP A 148 -8.44 -7.56 2.93
C ASP A 148 -9.76 -8.20 2.47
N ASP A 149 -10.91 -7.68 2.92
CA ASP A 149 -12.21 -8.29 2.66
C ASP A 149 -12.64 -8.17 1.20
N LYS A 150 -12.59 -6.96 0.62
CA LYS A 150 -13.03 -6.75 -0.76
C LYS A 150 -12.04 -7.34 -1.75
N LEU A 151 -10.74 -7.18 -1.50
CA LEU A 151 -9.71 -7.72 -2.38
C LEU A 151 -9.76 -9.26 -2.37
N SER A 152 -9.84 -9.89 -1.20
CA SER A 152 -9.97 -11.36 -1.15
C SER A 152 -11.27 -11.87 -1.79
N ALA A 153 -12.40 -11.17 -1.62
CA ALA A 153 -13.66 -11.52 -2.28
C ALA A 153 -13.54 -11.48 -3.81
N PHE A 154 -12.88 -10.45 -4.36
CA PHE A 154 -12.58 -10.37 -5.78
C PHE A 154 -11.71 -11.54 -6.25
N LEU A 155 -10.60 -11.82 -5.57
CA LEU A 155 -9.64 -12.85 -5.95
C LEU A 155 -10.18 -14.28 -5.87
N LYS A 156 -11.14 -14.55 -4.96
CA LYS A 156 -11.81 -15.87 -4.87
C LYS A 156 -12.52 -16.28 -6.15
N THR A 157 -12.97 -15.31 -6.94
CA THR A 157 -13.67 -15.55 -8.22
C THR A 157 -12.72 -15.68 -9.42
N ARG A 158 -11.40 -15.58 -9.19
CA ARG A 158 -10.38 -15.60 -10.23
C ARG A 158 -9.66 -16.95 -10.29
N THR A 159 -9.11 -17.27 -11.45
CA THR A 159 -8.29 -18.48 -11.64
C THR A 159 -6.96 -18.36 -10.91
N ALA A 160 -6.29 -19.49 -10.63
CA ALA A 160 -4.94 -19.48 -10.05
C ALA A 160 -3.96 -18.68 -10.91
N LYS A 161 -3.99 -18.87 -12.24
CA LYS A 161 -3.15 -18.13 -13.19
C LYS A 161 -3.37 -16.62 -13.10
N TYR A 162 -4.62 -16.16 -12.99
CA TYR A 162 -4.91 -14.73 -12.83
C TYR A 162 -4.33 -14.19 -11.52
N ARG A 163 -4.46 -14.93 -10.41
CA ARG A 163 -3.92 -14.50 -9.12
C ARG A 163 -2.39 -14.43 -9.12
N GLN A 164 -1.73 -15.38 -9.78
CA GLN A 164 -0.29 -15.36 -9.99
C GLN A 164 0.14 -14.16 -10.83
N HIS A 165 -0.51 -13.94 -11.98
CA HIS A 165 -0.24 -12.79 -12.86
C HIS A 165 -0.40 -11.46 -12.10
N LEU A 166 -1.49 -11.32 -11.35
CA LEU A 166 -1.69 -10.14 -10.52
C LEU A 166 -0.57 -9.98 -9.49
N TRP A 167 -0.18 -11.04 -8.78
CA TRP A 167 0.91 -10.98 -7.80
C TRP A 167 2.23 -10.46 -8.40
N GLU A 168 2.57 -10.93 -9.60
CA GLU A 168 3.75 -10.49 -10.35
C GLU A 168 3.62 -8.99 -10.72
N ASN A 169 2.48 -8.59 -11.27
CA ASN A 169 2.21 -7.20 -11.68
C ASN A 169 2.05 -6.21 -10.54
N LEU A 170 1.80 -6.69 -9.31
CA LEU A 170 1.81 -5.80 -8.15
C LEU A 170 3.20 -5.22 -7.90
N GLU A 171 4.26 -5.76 -8.50
CA GLU A 171 5.65 -5.40 -8.17
C GLU A 171 5.84 -5.29 -6.65
N PRO A 172 5.64 -6.40 -5.90
CA PRO A 172 5.37 -6.33 -4.46
C PRO A 172 6.43 -5.57 -3.66
N GLU A 173 7.70 -5.66 -4.08
CA GLU A 173 8.83 -4.93 -3.52
C GLU A 173 8.64 -3.40 -3.57
N LEU A 174 8.07 -2.88 -4.66
CA LEU A 174 7.77 -1.46 -4.83
C LEU A 174 6.47 -1.07 -4.13
N THR A 175 5.40 -1.84 -4.34
CA THR A 175 4.06 -1.52 -3.83
C THR A 175 3.98 -1.57 -2.30
N PHE A 176 4.76 -2.44 -1.66
CA PHE A 176 4.76 -2.61 -0.20
C PHE A 176 6.02 -2.07 0.48
N TRP A 177 6.90 -1.35 -0.23
CA TRP A 177 8.07 -0.71 0.38
C TRP A 177 7.68 0.15 1.60
N PRO A 178 8.43 0.12 2.72
CA PRO A 178 9.67 -0.63 2.97
C PRO A 178 9.47 -2.01 3.63
N PHE A 179 8.27 -2.56 3.59
CA PHE A 179 7.91 -3.80 4.29
C PHE A 179 8.21 -5.03 3.44
N GLU A 180 8.54 -6.16 4.07
CA GLU A 180 8.63 -7.44 3.37
C GLU A 180 7.21 -7.82 2.89
N PRO A 181 6.97 -7.97 1.57
CA PRO A 181 5.61 -8.06 1.04
C PRO A 181 4.80 -9.24 1.58
N LYS A 182 5.42 -10.42 1.75
CA LYS A 182 4.73 -11.63 2.19
C LYS A 182 4.34 -11.54 3.68
N GLU A 183 5.22 -11.03 4.53
CA GLU A 183 4.98 -10.77 5.94
C GLU A 183 3.95 -9.66 6.13
N TYR A 184 4.06 -8.58 5.35
CA TYR A 184 3.13 -7.45 5.38
C TYR A 184 1.71 -7.91 5.03
N LEU A 185 1.55 -8.59 3.89
CA LEU A 185 0.25 -9.12 3.47
C LEU A 185 -0.23 -10.22 4.39
N GLY A 186 0.63 -11.14 4.82
CA GLY A 186 0.28 -12.20 5.75
C GLY A 186 -0.29 -11.67 7.06
N ARG A 187 0.21 -10.51 7.51
CA ARG A 187 -0.26 -9.86 8.74
C ARG A 187 -1.49 -8.98 8.53
N HIS A 188 -1.47 -8.11 7.52
CA HIS A 188 -2.46 -7.04 7.37
C HIS A 188 -3.58 -7.39 6.37
N PHE A 189 -3.31 -8.35 5.48
CA PHE A 189 -4.24 -8.84 4.45
C PHE A 189 -4.29 -10.38 4.41
N PRO A 190 -4.54 -11.07 5.55
CA PRO A 190 -4.38 -12.52 5.65
C PRO A 190 -5.29 -13.33 4.71
N LYS A 191 -6.48 -12.84 4.34
CA LYS A 191 -7.38 -13.53 3.40
C LYS A 191 -6.86 -13.41 1.96
N THR A 192 -6.37 -12.24 1.60
CA THR A 192 -5.76 -11.93 0.30
C THR A 192 -4.45 -12.69 0.12
N ALA A 193 -3.59 -12.64 1.14
CA ALA A 193 -2.33 -13.35 1.23
C ALA A 193 -2.48 -14.84 0.88
N LYS A 194 -3.47 -15.52 1.47
CA LYS A 194 -3.78 -16.94 1.19
C LYS A 194 -4.15 -17.21 -0.27
N LEU A 195 -4.71 -16.23 -0.98
CA LEU A 195 -5.16 -16.40 -2.36
C LEU A 195 -4.03 -16.09 -3.36
N LEU A 196 -3.23 -15.06 -3.09
CA LEU A 196 -2.11 -14.65 -3.95
C LEU A 196 -0.91 -15.61 -3.80
N MET A 197 -0.67 -16.13 -2.60
CA MET A 197 0.50 -16.98 -2.32
C MET A 197 0.22 -18.50 -2.39
N ALA A 198 -1.01 -18.91 -2.66
CA ALA A 198 -1.33 -20.32 -2.88
C ALA A 198 -0.74 -20.79 -4.23
N GLY A 199 0.50 -21.28 -4.20
CA GLY A 199 1.27 -21.76 -5.37
C GLY A 199 2.68 -21.20 -5.48
N ALA A 200 3.15 -20.38 -4.52
CA ALA A 200 4.49 -19.78 -4.53
C ALA A 200 5.54 -20.56 -3.70
N GLU A 201 5.41 -21.90 -3.65
CA GLU A 201 6.41 -22.82 -3.07
C GLU A 201 7.40 -23.31 -4.13
#